data_AF-A0AAP7DKM3-F1
#
_entry.id   AF-A0AAP7DKM3-F1
#
_cell.length_a   1.000
_cell.length_b   1.000
_cell.length_c   1.000
_cell.angle_alpha   90.00
_cell.angle_beta   90.00
_cell.angle_gamma   90.00
#
_symmetry.space_group_name_H-M   'P 1'
#
loop_
_entity.id
_entity.type
_entity.pdbx_description
1 polymer ?
#
loop_
_entity_poly.entity_id
_entity_poly.type
_entity_poly.pdbx_seq_one_letter_code
_entity_poly.pdbx_strand_id
1 'polypeptide(L)'
;MNWENVRQQMIHLAKQEYEVTWNKGTIKEYDMQARIREYWQQGVYKEASIPEYITIPGSAWSAAFISWIVTQAGGGDRFGKVNDESNYRNEFGNPAAHWRYTAPAKINRQINSASNPFWAFAINEVRPQEGDIVVKSRNGSGATWNDFISKETHGDIVIDVSSTDITVIGGNVSDTVKQNTFPLNDNGFVNSTGGENSHFAIVRINI
;
A
#
# COMPACT_ATOMS: atom_id res chain seq x y z
N MET A 1 4.63 -18.88 -9.67
CA MET A 1 4.83 -17.47 -9.28
C MET A 1 5.87 -17.45 -8.18
N ASN A 2 6.94 -16.67 -8.32
CA ASN A 2 7.96 -16.52 -7.29
C ASN A 2 7.68 -15.21 -6.53
N TRP A 3 7.18 -15.34 -5.31
CA TRP A 3 6.77 -14.22 -4.47
C TRP A 3 7.95 -13.35 -4.00
N GLU A 4 9.15 -13.92 -3.91
CA GLU A 4 10.36 -13.15 -3.65
C GLU A 4 10.63 -12.18 -4.82
N ASN A 5 10.47 -12.66 -6.05
CA ASN A 5 10.61 -11.80 -7.23
C ASN A 5 9.55 -10.68 -7.25
N VAL A 6 8.30 -10.99 -6.85
CA VAL A 6 7.25 -9.96 -6.71
C VAL A 6 7.69 -8.88 -5.71
N ARG A 7 8.22 -9.28 -4.55
CA ARG A 7 8.71 -8.35 -3.52
C ARG A 7 9.83 -7.45 -4.05
N GLN A 8 10.83 -8.03 -4.72
CA GLN A 8 11.94 -7.26 -5.30
C GLN A 8 11.47 -6.32 -6.40
N GLN A 9 10.54 -6.77 -7.25
CA GLN A 9 9.98 -5.95 -8.32
C GLN A 9 9.13 -4.79 -7.77
N MET A 10 8.41 -4.97 -6.65
CA MET A 10 7.71 -3.87 -5.98
C MET A 10 8.67 -2.75 -5.56
N ILE A 11 9.80 -3.10 -4.93
CA ILE A 11 10.83 -2.14 -4.51
C ILE A 11 11.42 -1.42 -5.72
N HIS A 12 11.79 -2.17 -6.76
CA HIS A 12 12.36 -1.62 -7.99
C HIS A 12 11.42 -0.61 -8.65
N LEU A 13 10.14 -0.98 -8.83
CA LEU A 13 9.14 -0.11 -9.45
C LEU A 13 8.85 1.14 -8.60
N ALA A 14 8.80 1.00 -7.27
CA ALA A 14 8.62 2.15 -6.37
C ALA A 14 9.78 3.15 -6.53
N LYS A 15 11.03 2.66 -6.53
CA LYS A 15 12.23 3.48 -6.77
C LYS A 15 12.19 4.12 -8.15
N GLN A 16 11.86 3.37 -9.20
CA GLN A 16 11.76 3.89 -10.56
C GLN A 16 10.71 5.01 -10.68
N GLU A 17 9.52 4.81 -10.10
CA GLU A 17 8.48 5.84 -10.13
C GLU A 17 8.92 7.11 -9.42
N TYR A 18 9.51 6.99 -8.23
CA TYR A 18 10.01 8.14 -7.50
C TYR A 18 11.16 8.84 -8.21
N GLU A 19 12.22 8.11 -8.58
CA GLU A 19 13.47 8.68 -9.07
C GLU A 19 13.37 9.21 -10.49
N VAL A 20 12.70 8.45 -11.38
CA VAL A 20 12.68 8.73 -12.81
C VAL A 20 11.36 9.39 -13.20
N THR A 21 10.23 8.72 -12.95
CA THR A 21 8.93 9.18 -13.46
C THR A 21 8.48 10.48 -12.81
N TRP A 22 8.69 10.63 -11.49
CA TRP A 22 8.31 11.81 -10.73
C TRP A 22 9.48 12.74 -10.42
N ASN A 23 10.66 12.46 -11.00
CA ASN A 23 11.90 13.22 -10.84
C ASN A 23 12.17 13.59 -9.36
N LYS A 24 12.22 12.57 -8.51
CA LYS A 24 12.42 12.67 -7.06
C LYS A 24 11.37 13.55 -6.37
N GLY A 25 10.11 13.43 -6.80
CA GLY A 25 8.96 14.14 -6.24
C GLY A 25 8.87 15.62 -6.62
N THR A 26 9.62 16.07 -7.63
CA THR A 26 9.58 17.47 -8.09
C THR A 26 8.41 17.75 -9.02
N ILE A 27 7.93 16.75 -9.76
CA ILE A 27 6.76 16.87 -10.64
C ILE A 27 5.47 16.77 -9.80
N LYS A 28 4.46 17.58 -10.15
CA LYS A 28 3.16 17.62 -9.46
C LYS A 28 2.08 16.91 -10.25
N GLU A 29 1.07 16.44 -9.54
CA GLU A 29 0.02 15.57 -10.07
C GLU A 29 -0.78 16.17 -11.25
N TYR A 30 -0.88 17.50 -11.33
CA TYR A 30 -1.51 18.19 -12.45
C TYR A 30 -0.75 17.99 -13.77
N ASP A 31 0.57 17.80 -13.73
CA ASP A 31 1.40 17.50 -14.90
C ASP A 31 1.43 15.99 -15.22
N MET A 32 0.90 15.15 -14.31
CA MET A 32 1.01 13.69 -14.37
C MET A 32 -0.34 12.99 -14.52
N GLN A 33 -1.38 13.69 -14.98
CA GLN A 33 -2.75 13.16 -15.10
C GLN A 33 -2.83 11.86 -15.92
N ALA A 34 -2.08 11.76 -17.02
CA ALA A 34 -2.03 10.55 -17.83
C ALA A 34 -1.45 9.37 -17.02
N ARG A 35 -0.37 9.60 -16.28
CA ARG A 35 0.26 8.57 -15.44
C ARG A 35 -0.63 8.17 -14.26
N ILE A 36 -1.31 9.12 -13.64
CA ILE A 36 -2.28 8.84 -12.56
C ILE A 36 -3.47 8.04 -13.10
N ARG A 37 -3.93 8.32 -14.32
CA ARG A 37 -4.95 7.50 -14.99
C ARG A 37 -4.49 6.07 -15.18
N GLU A 38 -3.23 5.84 -15.54
CA GLU A 38 -2.66 4.50 -15.65
C GLU A 38 -2.65 3.75 -14.32
N TYR A 39 -2.35 4.42 -13.20
CA TYR A 39 -2.43 3.80 -11.87
C TYR A 39 -3.84 3.29 -11.56
N TRP A 40 -4.85 4.12 -11.81
CA TRP A 40 -6.25 3.72 -11.64
C TRP A 40 -6.64 2.58 -12.59
N GLN A 41 -6.34 2.74 -13.89
CA GLN A 41 -6.76 1.78 -14.90
C GLN A 41 -6.13 0.42 -14.69
N GLN A 42 -4.81 0.35 -14.54
CA GLN A 42 -4.10 -0.93 -14.51
C GLN A 42 -3.98 -1.50 -13.10
N GLY A 43 -4.00 -0.66 -12.06
CA GLY A 43 -3.88 -1.10 -10.66
C GLY A 43 -5.21 -1.47 -10.00
N VAL A 44 -6.32 -0.83 -10.40
CA VAL A 44 -7.60 -0.94 -9.69
C VAL A 44 -8.73 -1.44 -10.60
N TYR A 45 -8.80 -0.96 -11.84
CA TYR A 45 -9.91 -1.22 -12.76
C TYR A 45 -9.47 -1.96 -14.03
N LYS A 46 -8.53 -2.91 -13.94
CA LYS A 46 -7.90 -3.54 -15.12
C LYS A 46 -8.90 -4.05 -16.17
N GLU A 47 -9.98 -4.67 -15.72
CA GLU A 47 -11.03 -5.28 -16.56
C GLU A 47 -12.32 -4.44 -16.61
N ALA A 48 -12.27 -3.18 -16.18
CA ALA A 48 -13.43 -2.29 -16.09
C ALA A 48 -13.07 -0.85 -16.47
N SER A 49 -14.09 -0.05 -16.77
CA SER A 49 -13.89 1.40 -16.90
C SER A 49 -13.61 2.01 -15.53
N ILE A 50 -12.72 3.00 -15.47
CA ILE A 50 -12.59 3.87 -14.30
C ILE A 50 -13.95 4.55 -14.06
N PRO A 51 -14.54 4.43 -12.85
CA PRO A 51 -15.83 5.06 -12.54
C PRO A 51 -15.77 6.59 -12.68
N GLU A 52 -16.88 7.19 -13.12
CA GLU A 52 -16.98 8.64 -13.38
C GLU A 52 -16.71 9.51 -12.14
N TYR A 53 -16.98 9.00 -10.93
CA TYR A 53 -16.72 9.71 -9.68
C TYR A 53 -15.22 9.84 -9.34
N ILE A 54 -14.33 9.10 -10.03
CA ILE A 54 -12.87 9.25 -9.88
C ILE A 54 -12.42 10.42 -10.76
N THR A 55 -12.17 11.55 -10.13
CA THR A 55 -11.61 12.74 -10.79
C THR A 55 -10.09 12.61 -10.84
N ILE A 56 -9.45 12.87 -11.98
CA ILE A 56 -7.99 12.79 -12.12
C ILE A 56 -7.44 14.20 -12.36
N PRO A 57 -6.50 14.70 -11.53
CA PRO A 57 -5.88 14.04 -10.38
C PRO A 57 -6.67 14.22 -9.05
N GLY A 58 -7.83 14.89 -9.08
CA GLY A 58 -8.52 15.39 -7.87
C GLY A 58 -9.01 14.35 -6.85
N SER A 59 -9.13 13.08 -7.22
CA SER A 59 -9.37 11.97 -6.29
C SER A 59 -8.04 11.39 -5.79
N ALA A 60 -7.93 11.17 -4.48
CA ALA A 60 -6.73 10.63 -3.85
C ALA A 60 -6.28 9.31 -4.51
N TRP A 61 -5.10 9.32 -5.13
CA TRP A 61 -4.60 8.23 -5.99
C TRP A 61 -3.52 7.35 -5.34
N SER A 62 -3.22 7.56 -4.05
CA SER A 62 -2.18 6.81 -3.34
C SER A 62 -2.41 5.29 -3.33
N ALA A 63 -3.64 4.84 -3.05
CA ALA A 63 -3.96 3.41 -3.08
C ALA A 63 -3.92 2.82 -4.51
N ALA A 64 -4.29 3.62 -5.52
CA ALA A 64 -4.16 3.23 -6.92
C ALA A 64 -2.69 3.06 -7.32
N PHE A 65 -1.80 3.95 -6.88
CA PHE A 65 -0.35 3.84 -7.07
C PHE A 65 0.22 2.55 -6.48
N ILE A 66 -0.10 2.25 -5.21
CA ILE A 66 0.35 1.01 -4.56
C ILE A 66 -0.19 -0.22 -5.30
N SER A 67 -1.48 -0.21 -5.65
CA SER A 67 -2.11 -1.31 -6.38
C SER A 67 -1.50 -1.51 -7.77
N TRP A 68 -1.13 -0.42 -8.45
CA TRP A 68 -0.41 -0.46 -9.71
C TRP A 68 0.97 -1.11 -9.54
N ILE A 69 1.77 -0.69 -8.53
CA ILE A 69 3.09 -1.29 -8.27
C ILE A 69 2.95 -2.80 -8.03
N VAL A 70 2.05 -3.22 -7.14
CA VAL A 70 1.85 -4.64 -6.83
C VAL A 70 1.38 -5.42 -8.06
N THR A 71 0.53 -4.81 -8.90
CA THR A 71 0.06 -5.43 -10.14
C THR A 71 1.20 -5.61 -11.14
N GLN A 72 1.99 -4.57 -11.40
CA GLN A 72 3.14 -4.65 -12.31
C GLN A 72 4.24 -5.58 -11.79
N ALA A 73 4.36 -5.73 -10.48
CA ALA A 73 5.25 -6.71 -9.85
C ALA A 73 4.76 -8.16 -9.99
N GLY A 74 3.53 -8.39 -10.47
CA GLY A 74 2.92 -9.71 -10.67
C GLY A 74 2.04 -10.19 -9.51
N GLY A 75 1.79 -9.37 -8.50
CA GLY A 75 0.94 -9.70 -7.34
C GLY A 75 -0.55 -9.33 -7.47
N GLY A 76 -0.93 -8.67 -8.57
CA GLY A 76 -2.27 -8.07 -8.74
C GLY A 76 -3.44 -9.07 -8.65
N ASP A 77 -3.21 -10.34 -9.01
CA ASP A 77 -4.27 -11.37 -8.96
C ASP A 77 -4.68 -11.76 -7.54
N ARG A 78 -3.88 -11.38 -6.52
CA ARG A 78 -4.08 -11.70 -5.10
C ARG A 78 -4.20 -10.47 -4.21
N PHE A 79 -3.59 -9.35 -4.59
CA PHE A 79 -3.63 -8.14 -3.79
C PHE A 79 -5.07 -7.60 -3.64
N GLY A 80 -5.46 -7.24 -2.42
CA GLY A 80 -6.82 -6.78 -2.14
C GLY A 80 -7.89 -7.87 -2.08
N LYS A 81 -7.51 -9.15 -2.03
CA LYS A 81 -8.46 -10.28 -2.05
C LYS A 81 -8.27 -11.20 -0.85
N VAL A 82 -9.35 -11.80 -0.39
CA VAL A 82 -9.32 -12.94 0.53
C VAL A 82 -9.32 -14.21 -0.31
N ASN A 83 -8.46 -15.18 -0.02
CA ASN A 83 -8.38 -16.41 -0.83
C ASN A 83 -9.68 -17.24 -0.82
N ASP A 84 -10.39 -17.27 0.31
CA ASP A 84 -11.71 -17.89 0.43
C ASP A 84 -12.80 -16.96 -0.13
N GLU A 85 -12.68 -16.67 -1.43
CA GLU A 85 -13.49 -15.67 -2.12
C GLU A 85 -15.00 -15.92 -1.99
N SER A 86 -15.48 -17.16 -1.83
CA SER A 86 -16.92 -17.43 -1.70
C SER A 86 -17.54 -16.83 -0.44
N ASN A 87 -16.76 -16.67 0.64
CA ASN A 87 -17.26 -16.12 1.90
C ASN A 87 -17.10 -14.60 2.00
N TYR A 88 -16.21 -13.99 1.20
CA TYR A 88 -15.80 -12.59 1.39
C TYR A 88 -15.80 -11.71 0.11
N ARG A 89 -16.14 -12.27 -1.07
CA ARG A 89 -16.00 -11.59 -2.38
C ARG A 89 -16.63 -10.20 -2.46
N ASN A 90 -17.77 -10.02 -1.82
CA ASN A 90 -18.56 -8.80 -1.92
C ASN A 90 -18.19 -7.75 -0.86
N GLU A 91 -17.31 -8.08 0.08
CA GLU A 91 -17.08 -7.25 1.26
C GLU A 91 -16.07 -6.11 1.03
N PHE A 92 -15.05 -6.33 0.19
CA PHE A 92 -13.89 -5.44 0.14
C PHE A 92 -13.68 -4.68 -1.18
N GLY A 93 -14.32 -5.09 -2.29
CA GLY A 93 -14.23 -4.42 -3.60
C GLY A 93 -12.80 -4.28 -4.15
N ASN A 94 -12.59 -3.37 -5.10
CA ASN A 94 -11.25 -3.11 -5.67
C ASN A 94 -10.33 -2.39 -4.66
N PRO A 95 -8.99 -2.53 -4.74
CA PRO A 95 -8.04 -1.92 -3.81
C PRO A 95 -7.85 -0.39 -3.99
N ALA A 96 -8.94 0.33 -4.24
CA ALA A 96 -9.01 1.78 -4.42
C ALA A 96 -8.75 2.61 -3.15
N ALA A 97 -8.61 1.97 -1.99
CA ALA A 97 -8.29 2.60 -0.71
C ALA A 97 -7.37 1.69 0.11
N HIS A 98 -6.52 2.25 0.97
CA HIS A 98 -5.50 1.49 1.69
C HIS A 98 -6.10 0.41 2.62
N TRP A 99 -7.22 0.72 3.28
CA TRP A 99 -7.95 -0.26 4.08
C TRP A 99 -8.49 -1.44 3.24
N ARG A 100 -8.79 -1.23 1.94
CA ARG A 100 -9.36 -2.28 1.06
C ARG A 100 -8.36 -3.36 0.68
N TYR A 101 -7.05 -3.13 0.81
CA TYR A 101 -6.06 -4.21 0.73
C TYR A 101 -5.54 -4.67 2.10
N THR A 102 -5.64 -3.82 3.12
CA THR A 102 -5.21 -4.16 4.49
C THR A 102 -6.18 -5.14 5.15
N ALA A 103 -7.49 -4.94 4.98
CA ALA A 103 -8.52 -5.81 5.58
C ALA A 103 -8.48 -7.24 5.03
N PRO A 104 -8.46 -7.47 3.70
CA PRO A 104 -8.29 -8.82 3.15
C PRO A 104 -7.00 -9.49 3.60
N ALA A 105 -5.89 -8.74 3.69
CA ALA A 105 -4.62 -9.27 4.17
C ALA A 105 -4.65 -9.68 5.65
N LYS A 106 -5.39 -8.95 6.50
CA LYS A 106 -5.65 -9.33 7.88
C LYS A 106 -6.41 -10.66 7.95
N ILE A 107 -7.44 -10.82 7.12
CA ILE A 107 -8.23 -12.07 7.04
C ILE A 107 -7.38 -13.23 6.52
N ASN A 108 -6.60 -13.04 5.45
CA ASN A 108 -5.71 -14.07 4.91
C ASN A 108 -4.75 -14.62 5.97
N ARG A 109 -4.21 -13.75 6.83
CA ARG A 109 -3.42 -14.18 7.98
C ARG A 109 -4.24 -14.95 9.01
N GLN A 110 -5.41 -14.44 9.40
CA GLN A 110 -6.28 -15.09 10.40
C GLN A 110 -6.69 -16.51 10.00
N ILE A 111 -6.91 -16.75 8.70
CA ILE A 111 -7.25 -18.07 8.17
C ILE A 111 -6.02 -18.90 7.73
N ASN A 112 -4.80 -18.39 7.97
CA ASN A 112 -3.54 -19.00 7.54
C ASN A 112 -3.51 -19.38 6.05
N SER A 113 -3.96 -18.47 5.19
CA SER A 113 -4.03 -18.68 3.75
C SER A 113 -2.65 -18.84 3.13
N ALA A 114 -2.33 -20.06 2.69
CA ALA A 114 -1.10 -20.34 1.96
C ALA A 114 -1.14 -19.91 0.47
N SER A 115 -2.34 -19.77 -0.10
CA SER A 115 -2.54 -19.46 -1.52
C SER A 115 -2.69 -17.96 -1.82
N ASN A 116 -2.90 -17.14 -0.79
CA ASN A 116 -2.71 -15.69 -0.85
C ASN A 116 -1.76 -15.23 0.25
N PRO A 117 -0.48 -14.95 -0.09
CA PRO A 117 0.54 -14.63 0.90
C PRO A 117 0.49 -13.17 1.36
N PHE A 118 -0.40 -12.33 0.84
CA PHE A 118 -0.57 -10.98 1.37
C PHE A 118 -1.23 -11.05 2.75
N TRP A 119 -0.43 -10.91 3.79
CA TRP A 119 -0.82 -10.99 5.19
C TRP A 119 -0.62 -9.63 5.87
N ALA A 120 -1.54 -9.27 6.77
CA ALA A 120 -1.38 -8.05 7.57
C ALA A 120 -1.02 -8.38 9.02
N PHE A 121 -0.10 -7.59 9.57
CA PHE A 121 0.34 -7.63 10.96
C PHE A 121 0.07 -6.26 11.60
N ALA A 122 -0.24 -6.24 12.89
CA ALA A 122 -0.21 -5.01 13.66
C ALA A 122 1.23 -4.47 13.67
N ILE A 123 1.36 -3.14 13.76
CA ILE A 123 2.64 -2.44 13.59
C ILE A 123 3.77 -2.90 14.54
N ASN A 124 3.41 -3.50 15.68
CA ASN A 124 4.31 -3.98 16.73
C ASN A 124 4.43 -5.52 16.80
N GLU A 125 3.90 -6.26 15.81
CA GLU A 125 4.01 -7.72 15.76
C GLU A 125 5.23 -8.20 14.97
N VAL A 126 5.63 -7.47 13.92
CA VAL A 126 6.76 -7.82 13.06
C VAL A 126 7.64 -6.61 12.80
N ARG A 127 8.96 -6.82 12.75
CA ARG A 127 9.91 -5.80 12.27
C ARG A 127 9.70 -5.59 10.77
N PRO A 128 9.72 -4.35 10.26
CA PRO A 128 9.54 -4.09 8.84
C PRO A 128 10.68 -4.70 8.02
N GLN A 129 10.38 -5.05 6.78
CA GLN A 129 11.30 -5.57 5.78
C GLN A 129 11.10 -4.81 4.47
N GLU A 130 12.12 -4.79 3.62
CA GLU A 130 11.97 -4.26 2.27
C GLU A 130 10.85 -5.00 1.52
N GLY A 131 10.03 -4.24 0.80
CA GLY A 131 8.85 -4.71 0.08
C GLY A 131 7.59 -4.84 0.93
N ASP A 132 7.66 -4.61 2.24
CA ASP A 132 6.46 -4.42 3.07
C ASP A 132 5.70 -3.16 2.65
N ILE A 133 4.40 -3.12 2.93
CA ILE A 133 3.59 -1.91 2.87
C ILE A 133 3.23 -1.51 4.30
N VAL A 134 3.75 -0.39 4.78
CA VAL A 134 3.38 0.16 6.10
C VAL A 134 2.15 1.03 5.96
N VAL A 135 1.17 0.88 6.85
CA VAL A 135 -0.12 1.57 6.78
C VAL A 135 -0.38 2.38 8.05
N LYS A 136 -0.81 3.63 7.89
CA LYS A 136 -1.12 4.57 8.96
C LYS A 136 -2.51 5.18 8.85
N SER A 137 -2.99 5.70 9.97
CA SER A 137 -4.10 6.64 10.00
C SER A 137 -3.76 7.89 9.18
N ARG A 138 -4.78 8.55 8.61
CA ARG A 138 -4.62 9.78 7.82
C ARG A 138 -5.70 10.78 8.24
N ASN A 139 -5.36 12.08 8.18
CA ASN A 139 -6.31 13.20 8.31
C ASN A 139 -7.21 13.12 9.58
N GLY A 140 -6.67 12.64 10.71
CA GLY A 140 -7.45 12.59 11.94
C GLY A 140 -8.50 11.48 11.99
N SER A 141 -8.47 10.49 11.08
CA SER A 141 -9.49 9.43 11.05
C SER A 141 -9.49 8.52 12.29
N GLY A 142 -8.39 8.53 13.07
CA GLY A 142 -8.22 7.67 14.23
C GLY A 142 -8.21 6.19 13.85
N ALA A 143 -7.70 5.84 12.67
CA ALA A 143 -7.59 4.45 12.25
C ALA A 143 -6.60 3.70 13.16
N THR A 144 -7.02 2.53 13.64
CA THR A 144 -6.19 1.65 14.47
C THR A 144 -6.23 0.23 13.93
N TRP A 145 -5.35 -0.66 14.41
CA TRP A 145 -5.36 -2.07 14.03
C TRP A 145 -6.73 -2.76 14.19
N ASN A 146 -7.52 -2.34 15.18
CA ASN A 146 -8.82 -2.91 15.48
C ASN A 146 -9.99 -2.17 14.82
N ASP A 147 -9.74 -0.98 14.26
CA ASP A 147 -10.77 -0.10 13.72
C ASP A 147 -10.21 0.82 12.62
N PHE A 148 -10.14 0.30 11.39
CA PHE A 148 -9.61 1.01 10.21
C PHE A 148 -10.47 0.87 8.95
N ILE A 149 -11.51 0.03 8.96
CA ILE A 149 -12.38 -0.21 7.80
C ILE A 149 -13.14 1.09 7.49
N SER A 150 -13.19 1.47 6.21
CA SER A 150 -13.82 2.70 5.72
C SER A 150 -13.23 4.02 6.25
N LYS A 151 -12.14 3.97 7.04
CA LYS A 151 -11.44 5.17 7.52
C LYS A 151 -10.37 5.64 6.52
N GLU A 152 -10.07 6.93 6.59
CA GLU A 152 -8.96 7.50 5.84
C GLU A 152 -7.64 6.95 6.37
N THR A 153 -6.93 6.25 5.50
CA THR A 153 -5.67 5.57 5.79
C THR A 153 -4.68 5.87 4.67
N HIS A 154 -3.40 5.68 4.94
CA HIS A 154 -2.33 5.86 3.96
C HIS A 154 -1.35 4.72 4.06
N GLY A 155 -0.74 4.33 2.94
CA GLY A 155 0.22 3.24 2.91
C GLY A 155 1.33 3.49 1.91
N ASP A 156 2.54 3.14 2.32
CA ASP A 156 3.79 3.37 1.61
C ASP A 156 4.57 2.05 1.52
N ILE A 157 5.30 1.82 0.42
CA ILE A 157 6.18 0.65 0.25
C ILE A 157 7.52 0.92 0.91
N VAL A 158 7.97 0.01 1.78
CA VAL A 158 9.31 0.02 2.36
C VAL A 158 10.32 -0.37 1.28
N ILE A 159 11.32 0.47 1.05
CA ILE A 159 12.34 0.29 0.00
C ILE A 159 13.76 0.12 0.53
N ASP A 160 13.95 0.36 1.82
CA ASP A 160 15.19 0.20 2.57
C ASP A 160 14.88 0.14 4.08
N VAL A 161 15.65 -0.66 4.82
CA VAL A 161 15.56 -0.77 6.28
C VAL A 161 16.96 -0.64 6.86
N SER A 162 17.19 0.41 7.64
CA SER A 162 18.43 0.62 8.38
C SER A 162 18.30 0.15 9.83
N SER A 163 19.33 0.37 10.65
CA SER A 163 19.27 0.10 12.08
C SER A 163 18.35 1.05 12.86
N THR A 164 18.04 2.23 12.31
CA THR A 164 17.31 3.29 13.02
C THR A 164 16.02 3.70 12.32
N ASP A 165 15.87 3.42 11.02
CA ASP A 165 14.78 3.95 10.22
C ASP A 165 14.36 2.98 9.12
N ILE A 166 13.15 3.15 8.62
CA ILE A 166 12.73 2.67 7.31
C ILE A 166 12.68 3.82 6.32
N THR A 167 13.03 3.55 5.07
CA THR A 167 12.74 4.44 3.94
C THR A 167 11.58 3.88 3.16
N VAL A 168 10.60 4.73 2.85
CA VAL A 168 9.38 4.32 2.16
C VAL A 168 9.05 5.23 0.99
N ILE A 169 8.30 4.70 0.02
CA ILE A 169 7.78 5.45 -1.12
C ILE A 169 6.27 5.25 -1.24
N GLY A 170 5.55 6.36 -1.39
CA GLY A 170 4.10 6.36 -1.65
C GLY A 170 3.66 7.45 -2.61
N GLY A 171 2.45 7.28 -3.13
CA GLY A 171 1.82 8.23 -4.05
C GLY A 171 0.92 9.24 -3.33
N ASN A 172 0.63 10.35 -4.01
CA ASN A 172 -0.24 11.43 -3.54
C ASN A 172 0.15 11.98 -2.15
N VAL A 173 1.45 12.13 -1.92
CA VAL A 173 2.00 12.77 -0.72
C VAL A 173 2.54 14.14 -1.12
N SER A 174 1.84 15.20 -0.75
CA SER A 174 2.10 16.56 -1.27
C SER A 174 2.02 16.60 -2.81
N ASP A 175 0.98 15.95 -3.35
CA ASP A 175 0.60 15.98 -4.76
C ASP A 175 1.65 15.38 -5.71
N THR A 176 2.39 14.39 -5.23
CA THR A 176 3.47 13.70 -5.96
C THR A 176 3.71 12.28 -5.42
N VAL A 177 4.58 11.51 -6.10
CA VAL A 177 5.22 10.32 -5.51
C VAL A 177 6.40 10.79 -4.68
N LYS A 178 6.44 10.41 -3.41
CA LYS A 178 7.41 10.94 -2.44
C LYS A 178 8.07 9.84 -1.64
N GLN A 179 9.36 10.04 -1.38
CA GLN A 179 10.11 9.27 -0.40
C GLN A 179 10.03 9.93 0.97
N ASN A 180 9.79 9.12 2.01
CA ASN A 180 9.86 9.55 3.41
C ASN A 180 10.70 8.55 4.22
N THR A 181 11.16 9.00 5.38
CA THR A 181 11.80 8.14 6.37
C THR A 181 10.97 8.12 7.65
N PHE A 182 10.88 6.95 8.29
CA PHE A 182 10.20 6.79 9.57
C PHE A 182 11.11 6.05 10.55
N PRO A 183 11.25 6.56 11.79
CA PRO A 183 12.14 5.95 12.76
C PRO A 183 11.62 4.59 13.22
N LEU A 184 12.55 3.73 13.60
CA LEU A 184 12.32 2.51 14.37
C LEU A 184 12.46 2.82 15.86
N ASN A 185 11.80 2.04 16.71
CA ASN A 185 12.05 2.05 18.14
C ASN A 185 13.20 1.09 18.50
N ASP A 186 13.61 1.08 19.77
CA ASP A 186 14.73 0.26 20.26
C ASP A 186 14.55 -1.24 20.04
N ASN A 187 13.31 -1.70 19.84
CA ASN A 187 12.98 -3.09 19.55
C ASN A 187 12.98 -3.42 18.04
N GLY A 188 13.24 -2.43 17.18
CA GLY A 188 13.29 -2.55 15.73
C GLY A 188 11.92 -2.52 15.03
N PHE A 189 10.85 -2.09 15.72
CA PHE A 189 9.54 -1.87 15.10
C PHE A 189 9.41 -0.43 14.62
N VAL A 190 8.55 -0.18 13.63
CA VAL A 190 8.22 1.19 13.21
C VAL A 190 7.72 1.97 14.42
N ASN A 191 8.39 3.09 14.72
CA ASN A 191 8.07 3.93 15.86
C ASN A 191 6.74 4.65 15.60
N SER A 192 5.69 4.11 16.21
CA SER A 192 4.33 4.62 16.10
C SER A 192 3.87 5.06 17.47
N THR A 193 3.67 6.37 17.65
CA THR A 193 3.41 6.98 18.96
C THR A 193 1.95 6.93 19.42
N GLY A 194 1.04 6.36 18.62
CA GLY A 194 -0.40 6.36 18.89
C GLY A 194 -1.02 7.76 18.73
N GLY A 195 -1.73 7.99 17.64
CA GLY A 195 -2.26 9.30 17.27
C GLY A 195 -2.84 9.33 15.87
N GLU A 196 -3.32 10.50 15.46
CA GLU A 196 -4.10 10.73 14.22
C GLU A 196 -3.42 10.31 12.91
N ASN A 197 -2.10 10.14 12.91
CA ASN A 197 -1.30 9.71 11.75
C ASN A 197 -0.34 8.55 12.08
N SER A 198 -0.67 7.77 13.11
CA SER A 198 0.17 6.66 13.55
C SER A 198 0.06 5.45 12.63
N HIS A 199 1.20 4.82 12.36
CA HIS A 199 1.25 3.51 11.69
C HIS A 199 0.57 2.47 12.57
N PHE A 200 -0.29 1.65 11.98
CA PHE A 200 -1.06 0.63 12.71
C PHE A 200 -0.92 -0.77 12.11
N ALA A 201 -0.46 -0.90 10.86
CA ALA A 201 -0.31 -2.19 10.20
C ALA A 201 0.91 -2.26 9.27
N ILE A 202 1.36 -3.50 9.03
CA ILE A 202 2.29 -3.90 7.98
C ILE A 202 1.57 -4.94 7.13
N VAL A 203 1.43 -4.70 5.82
CA VAL A 203 1.03 -5.71 4.84
C VAL A 203 2.29 -6.29 4.20
N ARG A 204 2.43 -7.61 4.24
CA ARG A 204 3.64 -8.34 3.81
C ARG A 204 3.26 -9.49 2.90
N ILE A 205 4.11 -9.77 1.91
CA ILE A 205 4.14 -11.05 1.21
C ILE A 205 4.81 -12.07 2.13
N ASN A 206 4.02 -12.90 2.80
CA ASN A 206 4.48 -13.89 3.77
C ASN A 206 4.77 -15.22 3.08
N ILE A 207 6.06 -15.50 2.89
CA ILE A 207 6.61 -16.70 2.24
C ILE A 207 7.68 -17.38 3.09
#